data_AF-A0A061SCJ4-F1
#
_entry.id   AF-A0A061SCJ4-F1
#
_cell.length_a   1.000
_cell.length_b   1.000
_cell.length_c   1.000
_cell.angle_alpha   90.00
_cell.angle_beta   90.00
_cell.angle_gamma   90.00
#
_symmetry.space_group_name_H-M   'P 1'
#
loop_
_entity.id
_entity.type
_entity.pdbx_description
1 polymer ?
#
loop_
_entity_poly.entity_id
_entity_poly.type
_entity_poly.pdbx_seq_one_letter_code
_entity_poly.pdbx_strand_id
1 'polypeptide(L)'
;MSCDRSEHLVVNCWCGPRCLSTSLMYSWAQRSDTLVRDEPLYAHYLRVSGAQRPYREKLLAAEENEGNTVLDSFSEPCGKKVLFLKHMAKHKANLDEERVLRGRHVLLLRDPYHIIKSFAEVSRPTLSETCLPALCELYSALRSRGRPPVVILSERLAEDPEGTLRAVCRSLELPFEEAMLRWDPGPKPFDGLWAPWWYSNTHRQTCFQPFSRDRREPLPAELRPLLEECRPFYLFLKRHAIAPEPLPIREVPPTAPGACAEAKAAKRPRTAPCEGSSMGATHTYRQDPRNDDILVGIRDGVTGAFDLLWRPEAKVSVLDSGFVLGDGVWEGIRLHRGVLLFGEKHLDRLYEGAKALNFDLGIGKRDLERLIYATCDANGMTEEDHVHIRVMVTRGLKSTPYQNPKATVGDPTIVIVPEYKQANPTDQGIWLFTCHVRRSSLDVQDPMLNTHSKHNCIAACIQANECGADEALMLDPHGFVATCNSVNFFIVRKGQVWAPTGKYQLHGITRENCMKLARESGLTVVERDFTLTEVYSADESFVTGTFAGMIPVSKVDGRMIGNGLCGPLTLKLQKLYRAYCDQEASKGRFAGG
;
A
#
# COMPACT_ATOMS: atom_id res chain seq x y z
N MET A 1 -12.35 65.04 10.14
CA MET A 1 -12.04 63.91 9.25
C MET A 1 -10.84 63.16 9.82
N SER A 2 -11.07 62.20 10.71
CA SER A 2 -10.03 61.27 11.15
C SER A 2 -10.15 60.01 10.32
N CYS A 3 -9.12 59.70 9.54
CA CYS A 3 -9.01 58.46 8.79
C CYS A 3 -8.87 57.31 9.79
N ASP A 4 -9.90 56.47 9.89
CA ASP A 4 -9.89 55.25 10.69
C ASP A 4 -8.86 54.28 10.08
N ARG A 5 -7.80 53.95 10.83
CA ARG A 5 -6.76 53.01 10.38
C ARG A 5 -7.36 51.60 10.45
N SER A 6 -8.00 51.14 9.38
CA SER A 6 -8.50 49.76 9.31
C SER A 6 -7.32 48.79 9.36
N GLU A 7 -7.12 48.05 10.46
CA GLU A 7 -6.19 46.92 10.52
C GLU A 7 -6.59 45.86 9.49
N HIS A 8 -5.65 45.43 8.65
CA HIS A 8 -5.85 44.31 7.72
C HIS A 8 -5.52 42.98 8.40
N LEU A 9 -6.19 41.91 7.97
CA LEU A 9 -5.93 40.55 8.43
C LEU A 9 -4.70 39.98 7.71
N VAL A 10 -3.68 39.55 8.46
CA VAL A 10 -2.53 38.82 7.91
C VAL A 10 -2.81 37.32 7.91
N VAL A 11 -2.73 36.67 6.75
CA VAL A 11 -2.85 35.22 6.57
C VAL A 11 -1.51 34.66 6.08
N ASN A 12 -0.81 33.93 6.95
CA ASN A 12 0.45 33.29 6.63
C ASN A 12 0.22 31.84 6.15
N CYS A 13 0.46 31.58 4.87
CA CYS A 13 0.44 30.25 4.29
C CYS A 13 1.84 29.63 4.27
N TRP A 14 2.08 28.65 5.13
CA TRP A 14 3.35 27.94 5.25
C TRP A 14 3.28 26.58 4.56
N CYS A 15 4.29 26.26 3.76
CA CYS A 15 4.32 25.02 3.00
C CYS A 15 5.74 24.43 2.85
N GLY A 16 5.79 23.18 2.41
CA GLY A 16 6.98 22.58 1.82
C GLY A 16 7.02 22.74 0.31
N PRO A 17 8.11 22.33 -0.35
CA PRO A 17 8.22 22.44 -1.79
C PRO A 17 7.21 21.51 -2.46
N ARG A 18 6.78 21.90 -3.66
CA ARG A 18 5.87 21.13 -4.51
C ARG A 18 4.46 20.92 -3.91
N CYS A 19 4.01 21.72 -2.95
CA CYS A 19 2.68 21.58 -2.31
C CYS A 19 1.56 22.46 -2.91
N LEU A 20 1.61 22.85 -4.20
CA LEU A 20 0.62 23.76 -4.82
C LEU A 20 0.49 25.16 -4.18
N SER A 21 1.46 25.59 -3.36
CA SER A 21 1.39 26.87 -2.66
C SER A 21 1.33 28.08 -3.58
N THR A 22 2.02 28.06 -4.73
CA THR A 22 1.93 29.12 -5.73
C THR A 22 0.53 29.19 -6.35
N SER A 23 -0.07 28.05 -6.69
CA SER A 23 -1.46 28.01 -7.20
C SER A 23 -2.45 28.51 -6.14
N LEU A 24 -2.22 28.18 -4.87
CA LEU A 24 -3.01 28.74 -3.77
C LEU A 24 -2.84 30.26 -3.65
N MET A 25 -1.62 30.79 -3.76
CA MET A 25 -1.40 32.23 -3.80
C MET A 25 -2.14 32.90 -4.97
N TYR A 26 -2.12 32.29 -6.16
CA TYR A 26 -2.83 32.82 -7.33
C TYR A 26 -4.34 32.84 -7.11
N SER A 27 -4.88 31.79 -6.50
CA SER A 27 -6.27 31.68 -6.06
C SER A 27 -6.64 32.80 -5.09
N TRP A 28 -5.83 33.05 -4.06
CA TRP A 28 -6.06 34.13 -3.10
C TRP A 28 -5.94 35.53 -3.72
N ALA A 29 -5.10 35.71 -4.73
CA ALA A 29 -4.97 36.97 -5.47
C ALA A 29 -6.24 37.35 -6.26
N GLN A 30 -7.15 36.39 -6.51
CA GLN A 30 -8.41 36.67 -7.21
C GLN A 30 -9.48 37.29 -6.32
N ARG A 31 -9.28 37.25 -5.00
CA ARG A 31 -10.23 37.86 -4.07
C ARG A 31 -10.17 39.37 -4.19
N SER A 32 -11.35 39.99 -4.22
CA SER A 32 -11.48 41.44 -4.32
C SER A 32 -10.79 42.21 -3.18
N ASP A 33 -10.71 41.58 -2.00
CA ASP A 33 -10.27 42.15 -0.74
C ASP A 33 -8.84 41.79 -0.32
N THR A 34 -8.09 41.06 -1.16
CA THR A 34 -6.78 40.49 -0.79
C THR A 34 -5.62 41.14 -1.56
N LEU A 35 -4.52 41.39 -0.85
CA LEU A 35 -3.19 41.58 -1.43
C LEU A 35 -2.35 40.33 -1.15
N VAL A 36 -1.59 39.85 -2.13
CA VAL A 36 -0.67 38.71 -1.96
C VAL A 36 0.79 39.16 -1.97
N ARG A 37 1.66 38.45 -1.23
CA ARG A 37 3.12 38.54 -1.39
C ARG A 37 3.73 37.15 -1.48
N ASP A 38 4.67 36.99 -2.41
CA ASP A 38 5.35 35.73 -2.66
C ASP A 38 6.67 35.66 -1.87
N GLU A 39 6.77 34.71 -0.94
CA GLU A 39 7.93 34.38 -0.09
C GLU A 39 8.77 35.59 0.38
N PRO A 40 8.18 36.59 1.06
CA PRO A 40 8.89 37.81 1.47
C PRO A 40 10.09 37.54 2.41
N LEU A 41 10.14 36.37 3.06
CA LEU A 41 11.25 35.95 3.93
C LEU A 41 12.39 35.23 3.19
N TYR A 42 12.32 35.10 1.86
CA TYR A 42 13.29 34.29 1.12
C TYR A 42 14.68 34.93 1.08
N ALA A 43 14.77 36.25 0.90
CA ALA A 43 16.04 36.98 0.96
C ALA A 43 16.75 36.79 2.32
N HIS A 44 15.99 36.92 3.43
CA HIS A 44 16.48 36.61 4.77
C HIS A 44 17.00 35.18 4.87
N TYR A 45 16.22 34.19 4.40
CA TYR A 45 16.65 32.79 4.42
C TYR A 45 17.96 32.56 3.65
N LEU A 46 18.13 33.12 2.45
CA LEU A 46 19.38 32.99 1.69
C LEU A 46 20.58 33.65 2.37
N ARG A 47 20.35 34.73 3.13
CA ARG A 47 21.37 35.39 3.94
C ARG A 47 21.81 34.51 5.11
N VAL A 48 20.87 34.00 5.92
CA VAL A 48 21.20 33.27 7.16
C VAL A 48 21.58 31.81 6.94
N SER A 49 21.05 31.15 5.90
CA SER A 49 21.35 29.75 5.60
C SER A 49 22.60 29.57 4.72
N GLY A 50 23.02 30.62 4.00
CA GLY A 50 24.07 30.53 3.00
C GLY A 50 23.70 29.69 1.76
N ALA A 51 22.42 29.34 1.59
CA ALA A 51 21.96 28.52 0.47
C ALA A 51 22.30 29.17 -0.88
N GLN A 52 22.93 28.41 -1.77
CA GLN A 52 23.36 28.89 -3.08
C GLN A 52 22.23 28.77 -4.11
N ARG A 53 21.96 29.86 -4.83
CA ARG A 53 20.98 29.92 -5.93
C ARG A 53 21.50 30.81 -7.05
N PRO A 54 21.16 30.54 -8.33
CA PRO A 54 21.62 31.35 -9.47
C PRO A 54 21.25 32.83 -9.35
N TYR A 55 20.17 33.14 -8.65
CA TYR A 55 19.63 34.50 -8.47
C TYR A 55 19.89 35.09 -7.08
N ARG A 56 20.74 34.46 -6.25
CA ARG A 56 20.97 34.85 -4.85
C ARG A 56 21.38 36.31 -4.69
N GLU A 57 22.45 36.73 -5.36
CA GLU A 57 22.99 38.10 -5.23
C GLU A 57 21.98 39.15 -5.68
N LYS A 58 21.26 38.86 -6.77
CA LYS A 58 20.21 39.75 -7.27
C LYS A 58 19.05 39.87 -6.29
N LEU A 59 18.65 38.78 -5.64
CA LEU A 59 17.59 38.79 -4.63
C LEU A 59 18.00 39.58 -3.39
N LEU A 60 19.20 39.33 -2.86
CA LEU A 60 19.71 40.02 -1.66
C LEU A 60 19.89 41.53 -1.88
N ALA A 61 20.17 41.96 -3.11
CA ALA A 61 20.27 43.37 -3.46
C ALA A 61 18.91 44.04 -3.74
N ALA A 62 17.88 43.27 -4.13
CA ALA A 62 16.58 43.80 -4.53
C ALA A 62 15.54 43.80 -3.40
N GLU A 63 15.72 42.95 -2.38
CA GLU A 63 14.74 42.75 -1.31
C GLU A 63 15.35 42.96 0.08
N GLU A 64 14.51 43.40 1.04
CA GLU A 64 14.87 43.49 2.44
C GLU A 64 15.22 42.10 2.98
N ASN A 65 16.40 41.97 3.60
CA ASN A 65 16.96 40.69 4.02
C ASN A 65 17.21 40.62 5.54
N GLU A 66 16.90 41.67 6.29
CA GLU A 66 16.72 41.64 7.73
C GLU A 66 15.32 41.12 8.09
N GLY A 67 15.22 39.81 8.31
CA GLY A 67 13.91 39.14 8.38
C GLY A 67 12.96 39.64 9.46
N ASN A 68 13.45 40.12 10.60
CA ASN A 68 12.59 40.72 11.62
C ASN A 68 12.01 42.07 11.19
N THR A 69 12.73 42.84 10.37
CA THR A 69 12.22 44.05 9.70
C THR A 69 11.15 43.69 8.67
N VAL A 70 11.36 42.61 7.91
CA VAL A 70 10.34 42.09 6.98
C VAL A 70 9.06 41.69 7.72
N LEU A 71 9.16 40.98 8.85
CA LEU A 71 8.01 40.61 9.68
C LEU A 71 7.24 41.83 10.19
N ASP A 72 7.93 42.90 10.60
CA ASP A 72 7.29 44.12 11.07
C ASP A 72 6.50 44.81 9.93
N SER A 73 7.02 44.77 8.69
CA SER A 73 6.33 45.32 7.50
C SER A 73 4.98 44.68 7.22
N PHE A 74 4.69 43.49 7.75
CA PHE A 74 3.39 42.82 7.53
C PHE A 74 2.25 43.51 8.27
N SER A 75 2.57 44.33 9.28
CA SER A 75 1.58 45.11 10.03
C SER A 75 1.31 46.49 9.40
N GLU A 76 2.09 46.87 8.38
CA GLU A 76 1.92 48.16 7.69
C GLU A 76 0.68 48.14 6.77
N PRO A 77 -0.12 49.22 6.71
CA PRO A 77 -1.31 49.27 5.87
C PRO A 77 -1.03 48.92 4.40
N CYS A 78 -1.70 47.89 3.90
CA CYS A 78 -1.48 47.37 2.54
C CYS A 78 -2.56 47.78 1.52
N GLY A 79 -3.56 48.57 1.93
CA GLY A 79 -4.66 49.03 1.07
C GLY A 79 -5.72 47.98 0.75
N LYS A 80 -5.62 46.78 1.33
CA LYS A 80 -6.56 45.67 1.21
C LYS A 80 -6.97 45.17 2.61
N LYS A 81 -8.10 44.48 2.71
CA LYS A 81 -8.59 43.94 4.00
C LYS A 81 -7.80 42.72 4.45
N VAL A 82 -7.24 41.97 3.50
CA VAL A 82 -6.45 40.77 3.75
C VAL A 82 -5.08 40.91 3.10
N LEU A 83 -4.02 40.58 3.86
CA LEU A 83 -2.67 40.38 3.36
C LEU A 83 -2.35 38.88 3.43
N PHE A 84 -2.30 38.22 2.28
CA PHE A 84 -1.96 36.80 2.18
C PHE A 84 -0.48 36.64 1.84
N LEU A 85 0.24 35.91 2.67
CA LEU A 85 1.69 35.73 2.56
C LEU A 85 1.99 34.25 2.31
N LYS A 86 2.55 33.94 1.14
CA LYS A 86 3.05 32.60 0.85
C LYS A 86 4.46 32.47 1.41
N HIS A 87 4.72 31.42 2.18
CA HIS A 87 6.03 31.14 2.76
C HIS A 87 6.43 29.67 2.58
N MET A 88 7.73 29.43 2.42
CA MET A 88 8.33 28.13 2.68
C MET A 88 8.62 28.02 4.18
N ALA A 89 8.23 26.91 4.84
CA ALA A 89 8.34 26.81 6.31
C ALA A 89 9.78 26.95 6.82
N LYS A 90 10.78 26.53 6.03
CA LYS A 90 12.20 26.71 6.36
C LYS A 90 12.67 28.17 6.34
N HIS A 91 11.93 29.10 5.72
CA HIS A 91 12.31 30.52 5.68
C HIS A 91 12.16 31.23 7.02
N LYS A 92 11.50 30.59 8.00
CA LYS A 92 11.39 31.11 9.37
C LYS A 92 12.69 30.98 10.19
N ALA A 93 13.75 30.41 9.63
CA ALA A 93 15.00 30.17 10.33
C ALA A 93 15.58 31.47 10.91
N ASN A 94 15.99 31.42 12.18
CA ASN A 94 16.60 32.54 12.91
C ASN A 94 15.73 33.82 12.95
N LEU A 95 14.40 33.67 12.93
CA LEU A 95 13.46 34.76 13.18
C LEU A 95 12.96 34.75 14.62
N ASP A 96 12.48 35.90 15.07
CA ASP A 96 11.78 36.00 16.35
C ASP A 96 10.46 35.22 16.30
N GLU A 97 10.30 34.26 17.22
CA GLU A 97 9.17 33.34 17.20
C GLU A 97 7.84 34.07 17.43
N GLU A 98 7.79 35.05 18.35
CA GLU A 98 6.57 35.81 18.63
C GLU A 98 6.09 36.61 17.42
N ARG A 99 7.01 37.18 16.64
CA ARG A 99 6.67 37.87 15.39
C ARG A 99 6.17 36.91 14.32
N VAL A 100 6.80 35.74 14.15
CA VAL A 100 6.39 34.74 13.16
C VAL A 100 4.95 34.27 13.41
N LEU A 101 4.53 34.20 14.67
CA LEU A 101 3.22 33.66 15.07
C LEU A 101 2.07 34.68 15.04
N ARG A 102 2.32 35.90 14.55
CA ARG A 102 1.28 36.92 14.37
C ARG A 102 0.38 36.61 13.18
N GLY A 103 -0.90 36.92 13.33
CA GLY A 103 -1.91 36.74 12.28
C GLY A 103 -2.60 35.37 12.32
N ARG A 104 -3.19 34.98 11.20
CA ARG A 104 -3.78 33.66 10.98
C ARG A 104 -2.86 32.80 10.14
N HIS A 105 -2.94 31.49 10.30
CA HIS A 105 -1.98 30.57 9.70
C HIS A 105 -2.68 29.43 8.97
N VAL A 106 -2.17 29.13 7.78
CA VAL A 106 -2.54 27.98 6.97
C VAL A 106 -1.28 27.14 6.74
N LEU A 107 -1.34 25.83 7.01
CA LEU A 107 -0.28 24.88 6.70
C LEU A 107 -0.71 24.01 5.52
N LEU A 108 0.04 24.06 4.43
CA LEU A 108 -0.23 23.31 3.21
C LEU A 108 0.74 22.15 3.06
N LEU A 109 0.19 20.94 3.13
CA LEU A 109 0.91 19.67 3.15
C LEU A 109 0.79 18.94 1.83
N ARG A 110 1.74 18.07 1.56
CA ARG A 110 1.68 17.08 0.47
C ARG A 110 2.34 15.81 0.97
N ASP A 111 1.94 14.67 0.41
CA ASP A 111 2.59 13.40 0.71
C ASP A 111 4.11 13.48 0.46
N PRO A 112 4.96 13.11 1.44
CA PRO A 112 6.41 13.19 1.31
C PRO A 112 6.95 12.39 0.12
N TYR A 113 6.30 11.31 -0.33
CA TYR A 113 6.68 10.59 -1.54
C TYR A 113 6.71 11.54 -2.75
N HIS A 114 5.65 12.33 -2.94
CA HIS A 114 5.56 13.25 -4.07
C HIS A 114 6.51 14.44 -3.94
N ILE A 115 6.73 14.92 -2.70
CA ILE A 115 7.73 15.95 -2.43
C ILE A 115 9.12 15.44 -2.82
N ILE A 116 9.54 14.29 -2.30
CA ILE A 116 10.86 13.70 -2.53
C ILE A 116 11.07 13.38 -4.00
N LYS A 117 10.10 12.69 -4.65
CA LYS A 117 10.17 12.34 -6.09
C LYS A 117 10.39 13.58 -6.95
N SER A 118 9.55 14.59 -6.79
CA SER A 118 9.60 15.80 -7.64
C SER A 118 10.74 16.75 -7.27
N PHE A 119 11.20 16.75 -6.02
CA PHE A 119 12.33 17.58 -5.62
C PHE A 119 13.66 17.00 -6.10
N ALA A 120 13.81 15.67 -6.08
CA ALA A 120 15.01 14.96 -6.55
C ALA A 120 15.38 15.24 -8.01
N GLU A 121 14.42 15.62 -8.85
CA GLU A 121 14.66 16.04 -10.25
C GLU A 121 15.44 17.36 -10.37
N VAL A 122 15.42 18.20 -9.32
CA VAL A 122 15.99 19.56 -9.34
C VAL A 122 17.11 19.72 -8.32
N SER A 123 17.01 19.08 -7.16
CA SER A 123 18.03 19.14 -6.10
C SER A 123 17.92 17.92 -5.19
N ARG A 124 19.02 17.56 -4.53
CA ARG A 124 19.01 16.48 -3.53
C ARG A 124 18.04 16.81 -2.39
N PRO A 125 17.00 15.98 -2.14
CA PRO A 125 16.08 16.21 -1.03
C PRO A 125 16.73 15.81 0.30
N THR A 126 16.40 16.55 1.34
CA THR A 126 16.76 16.26 2.75
C THR A 126 15.52 16.50 3.61
N LEU A 127 15.54 16.02 4.87
CA LEU A 127 14.41 16.21 5.78
C LEU A 127 14.10 17.69 6.03
N SER A 128 15.13 18.54 6.06
CA SER A 128 14.97 20.00 6.17
C SER A 128 14.35 20.60 4.91
N GLU A 129 14.76 20.13 3.73
CA GLU A 129 14.22 20.60 2.44
C GLU A 129 12.73 20.27 2.26
N THR A 130 12.22 19.16 2.81
CA THR A 130 10.78 18.85 2.76
C THR A 130 9.94 19.80 3.60
N CYS A 131 10.56 20.57 4.51
CA CYS A 131 9.93 21.49 5.44
C CYS A 131 8.96 20.85 6.45
N LEU A 132 8.81 19.52 6.46
CA LEU A 132 7.88 18.83 7.36
C LEU A 132 8.17 19.04 8.85
N PRO A 133 9.44 18.99 9.33
CA PRO A 133 9.74 19.33 10.72
C PRO A 133 9.35 20.77 11.08
N ALA A 134 9.69 21.73 10.23
CA ALA A 134 9.39 23.15 10.44
C ALA A 134 7.88 23.44 10.49
N LEU A 135 7.07 22.70 9.71
CA LEU A 135 5.61 22.77 9.77
C LEU A 135 5.07 22.19 11.09
N CYS A 136 5.64 21.08 11.59
CA CYS A 136 5.27 20.49 12.89
C CYS A 136 5.59 21.42 14.07
N GLU A 137 6.76 22.07 14.03
CA GLU A 137 7.16 23.09 15.02
C GLU A 137 6.14 24.23 15.05
N LEU A 138 5.81 24.78 13.87
CA LEU A 138 4.86 25.89 13.76
C LEU A 138 3.46 25.51 14.23
N TYR A 139 2.98 24.32 13.86
CA TYR A 139 1.70 23.80 14.36
C TYR A 139 1.69 23.73 15.90
N SER A 140 2.76 23.20 16.49
CA SER A 140 2.87 23.01 17.93
C SER A 140 2.92 24.35 18.68
N ALA A 141 3.68 25.31 18.17
CA ALA A 141 3.82 26.66 18.75
C ALA A 141 2.52 27.49 18.67
N LEU A 142 1.75 27.35 17.59
CA LEU A 142 0.45 28.01 17.43
C LEU A 142 -0.63 27.35 18.30
N ARG A 143 -0.63 26.01 18.38
CA ARG A 143 -1.55 25.25 19.21
C ARG A 143 -1.35 25.51 20.71
N SER A 144 -0.10 25.63 21.19
CA SER A 144 0.18 25.93 22.59
C SER A 144 -0.34 27.32 23.02
N ARG A 145 -0.46 28.26 22.07
CA ARG A 145 -1.07 29.59 22.26
C ARG A 145 -2.60 29.60 22.07
N GLY A 146 -3.23 28.43 21.94
CA GLY A 146 -4.69 28.31 21.78
C GLY A 146 -5.22 28.74 20.41
N ARG A 147 -4.36 28.89 19.41
CA ARG A 147 -4.72 29.32 18.05
C ARG A 147 -4.15 28.35 17.01
N PRO A 148 -4.62 27.09 16.96
CA PRO A 148 -4.10 26.11 16.01
C PRO A 148 -4.28 26.59 14.56
N PRO A 149 -3.31 26.35 13.66
CA PRO A 149 -3.43 26.75 12.27
C PRO A 149 -4.41 25.86 11.51
N VAL A 150 -4.93 26.38 10.40
CA VAL A 150 -5.71 25.59 9.44
C VAL A 150 -4.74 24.68 8.68
N VAL A 151 -4.99 23.37 8.67
CA VAL A 151 -4.13 22.42 7.96
C VAL A 151 -4.86 21.88 6.73
N ILE A 152 -4.23 21.93 5.57
CA ILE A 152 -4.81 21.47 4.29
C ILE A 152 -3.86 20.52 3.56
N LEU A 153 -4.42 19.52 2.87
CA LEU A 153 -3.68 18.61 2.01
C LEU A 153 -3.78 19.08 0.55
N SER A 154 -2.64 19.08 -0.15
CA SER A 154 -2.57 19.46 -1.56
C SER A 154 -3.45 18.55 -2.41
N GLU A 155 -3.53 17.27 -2.07
CA GLU A 155 -4.32 16.25 -2.76
C GLU A 155 -5.81 16.60 -2.70
N ARG A 156 -6.31 16.96 -1.50
CA ARG A 156 -7.71 17.40 -1.31
C ARG A 156 -8.00 18.71 -2.04
N LEU A 157 -7.07 19.68 -1.98
CA LEU A 157 -7.20 20.95 -2.68
C LEU A 157 -7.23 20.77 -4.20
N ALA A 158 -6.49 19.79 -4.72
CA ALA A 158 -6.46 19.48 -6.15
C ALA A 158 -7.72 18.74 -6.62
N GLU A 159 -8.25 17.84 -5.79
CA GLU A 159 -9.44 17.02 -6.09
C GLU A 159 -10.75 17.78 -5.92
N ASP A 160 -10.89 18.56 -4.84
CA ASP A 160 -12.05 19.40 -4.55
C ASP A 160 -11.60 20.82 -4.12
N PRO A 161 -11.25 21.68 -5.10
CA PRO A 161 -10.76 23.02 -4.79
C PRO A 161 -11.79 23.90 -4.11
N GLU A 162 -13.06 23.85 -4.55
CA GLU A 162 -14.11 24.69 -3.99
C GLU A 162 -14.45 24.28 -2.56
N GLY A 163 -14.69 22.99 -2.30
CA GLY A 163 -14.97 22.51 -0.95
C GLY A 163 -13.80 22.81 -0.01
N THR A 164 -12.56 22.61 -0.46
CA THR A 164 -11.37 22.91 0.35
C THR A 164 -11.24 24.40 0.65
N LEU A 165 -11.39 25.28 -0.34
CA LEU A 165 -11.26 26.73 -0.15
C LEU A 165 -12.38 27.30 0.72
N ARG A 166 -13.61 26.81 0.58
CA ARG A 166 -14.72 27.17 1.49
C ARG A 166 -14.39 26.82 2.94
N ALA A 167 -13.87 25.61 3.18
CA ALA A 167 -13.46 25.17 4.50
C ALA A 167 -12.34 26.04 5.09
N VAL A 168 -11.37 26.46 4.28
CA VAL A 168 -10.30 27.38 4.69
C VAL A 168 -10.85 28.77 5.01
N CYS A 169 -11.63 29.37 4.12
CA CYS A 169 -12.25 30.68 4.32
C CYS A 169 -13.09 30.70 5.60
N ARG A 170 -13.94 29.69 5.82
CA ARG A 170 -14.72 29.57 7.06
C ARG A 170 -13.84 29.50 8.30
N SER A 171 -12.78 28.69 8.26
CA SER A 171 -11.84 28.56 9.39
C SER A 171 -11.07 29.85 9.68
N LEU A 172 -10.93 30.72 8.67
CA LEU A 172 -10.30 32.04 8.77
C LEU A 172 -11.31 33.17 9.02
N GLU A 173 -12.60 32.86 9.15
CA GLU A 173 -13.69 33.84 9.30
C GLU A 173 -13.78 34.83 8.12
N LEU A 174 -13.54 34.34 6.90
CA LEU A 174 -13.62 35.10 5.65
C LEU A 174 -14.72 34.54 4.73
N PRO A 175 -15.38 35.39 3.92
CA PRO A 175 -16.30 34.91 2.89
C PRO A 175 -15.54 34.19 1.77
N PHE A 176 -16.07 33.10 1.24
CA PHE A 176 -15.54 32.48 0.01
C PHE A 176 -15.95 33.30 -1.22
N GLU A 177 -15.04 33.49 -2.18
CA GLU A 177 -15.32 34.11 -3.48
C GLU A 177 -15.08 33.10 -4.61
N GLU A 178 -16.05 32.91 -5.51
CA GLU A 178 -15.92 31.95 -6.64
C GLU A 178 -14.74 32.28 -7.57
N ALA A 179 -14.34 33.56 -7.63
CA ALA A 179 -13.15 34.02 -8.35
C ALA A 179 -11.87 33.29 -7.92
N MET A 180 -11.80 32.79 -6.68
CA MET A 180 -10.66 32.03 -6.16
C MET A 180 -10.38 30.74 -6.95
N LEU A 181 -11.34 30.22 -7.73
CA LEU A 181 -11.20 28.95 -8.44
C LEU A 181 -10.43 29.07 -9.76
N ARG A 182 -10.27 30.27 -10.32
CA ARG A 182 -9.69 30.47 -11.65
C ARG A 182 -8.83 31.72 -11.74
N TRP A 183 -7.75 31.67 -12.50
CA TRP A 183 -6.85 32.79 -12.74
C TRP A 183 -6.30 32.74 -14.17
N ASP A 184 -5.81 33.88 -14.66
CA ASP A 184 -5.20 33.95 -15.99
C ASP A 184 -3.85 33.22 -16.02
N PRO A 185 -3.47 32.59 -17.15
CA PRO A 185 -2.14 32.00 -17.30
C PRO A 185 -1.04 33.07 -17.38
N GLY A 186 0.22 32.65 -17.34
CA GLY A 186 1.40 33.50 -17.46
C GLY A 186 1.92 34.09 -16.15
N PRO A 187 3.07 34.79 -16.20
CA PRO A 187 3.68 35.42 -15.04
C PRO A 187 2.78 36.48 -14.42
N LYS A 188 2.90 36.66 -13.10
CA LYS A 188 2.11 37.64 -12.34
C LYS A 188 2.99 38.76 -11.81
N PRO A 189 2.49 40.00 -11.68
CA PRO A 189 3.28 41.12 -11.14
C PRO A 189 3.78 40.90 -9.71
N PHE A 190 3.12 40.02 -8.96
CA PHE A 190 3.46 39.65 -7.58
C PHE A 190 4.29 38.37 -7.47
N ASP A 191 4.72 37.79 -8.59
CA ASP A 191 5.66 36.67 -8.59
C ASP A 191 7.03 37.12 -8.08
N GLY A 192 7.64 36.32 -7.22
CA GLY A 192 9.00 36.57 -6.77
C GLY A 192 10.04 36.47 -7.90
N LEU A 193 11.22 37.05 -7.69
CA LEU A 193 12.31 37.09 -8.67
C LEU A 193 12.73 35.70 -9.17
N TRP A 194 12.49 34.65 -8.38
CA TRP A 194 12.79 33.26 -8.68
C TRP A 194 11.74 32.56 -9.56
N ALA A 195 10.61 33.19 -9.88
CA ALA A 195 9.54 32.59 -10.67
C ALA A 195 9.99 31.97 -12.01
N PRO A 196 10.93 32.56 -12.79
CA PRO A 196 11.43 31.94 -14.02
C PRO A 196 12.03 30.53 -13.84
N TRP A 197 12.50 30.18 -12.64
CA TRP A 197 13.08 28.88 -12.33
C TRP A 197 12.06 27.86 -11.82
N TRP A 198 10.98 28.32 -11.16
CA TRP A 198 10.10 27.42 -10.41
C TRP A 198 8.65 27.38 -10.90
N TYR A 199 8.17 28.44 -11.56
CA TYR A 199 6.72 28.63 -11.80
C TYR A 199 6.26 28.32 -13.22
N SER A 200 7.15 27.78 -14.07
CA SER A 200 6.82 27.42 -15.46
C SER A 200 5.58 26.53 -15.57
N ASN A 201 5.34 25.64 -14.60
CA ASN A 201 4.14 24.83 -14.57
C ASN A 201 2.88 25.60 -14.14
N THR A 202 2.98 26.38 -13.06
CA THR A 202 1.85 27.19 -12.55
C THR A 202 1.42 28.24 -13.58
N HIS A 203 2.36 28.82 -14.33
CA HIS A 203 2.06 29.77 -15.41
C HIS A 203 1.25 29.17 -16.56
N ARG A 204 1.22 27.84 -16.71
CA ARG A 204 0.37 27.17 -17.71
C ARG A 204 -1.03 26.83 -17.19
N GLN A 205 -1.26 26.96 -15.88
CA GLN A 205 -2.50 26.58 -15.24
C GLN A 205 -3.42 27.79 -15.09
N THR A 206 -4.73 27.55 -15.20
CA THR A 206 -5.78 28.56 -14.98
C THR A 206 -6.72 28.21 -13.83
N CYS A 207 -6.51 27.06 -13.18
CA CYS A 207 -7.22 26.57 -12.01
C CYS A 207 -6.39 25.47 -11.34
N PHE A 208 -6.84 24.99 -10.17
CA PHE A 208 -6.28 23.78 -9.58
C PHE A 208 -6.53 22.58 -10.51
N GLN A 209 -5.53 21.70 -10.59
CA GLN A 209 -5.58 20.50 -11.42
C GLN A 209 -5.38 19.29 -10.51
N PRO A 210 -6.21 18.23 -10.63
CA PRO A 210 -5.97 16.97 -9.95
C PRO A 210 -4.55 16.47 -10.23
N PHE A 211 -3.90 15.88 -9.24
CA PHE A 211 -2.64 15.21 -9.52
C PHE A 211 -2.88 14.06 -10.51
N SER A 212 -1.98 13.90 -11.48
CA SER A 212 -1.92 12.67 -12.27
C SER A 212 -1.89 11.50 -11.28
N ARG A 213 -2.75 10.50 -11.50
CA ARG A 213 -2.66 9.20 -10.81
C ARG A 213 -1.45 8.46 -11.35
N ASP A 214 -0.26 9.02 -11.12
CA ASP A 214 0.99 8.34 -11.41
C ASP A 214 1.01 7.08 -10.58
N ARG A 215 1.31 5.94 -11.23
CA ARG A 215 1.75 4.77 -10.49
C ARG A 215 2.90 5.23 -9.58
N ARG A 216 2.79 4.95 -8.29
CA ARG A 216 3.90 5.14 -7.36
C ARG A 216 5.00 4.17 -7.77
N GLU A 217 5.88 4.63 -8.64
CA GLU A 217 7.12 3.92 -8.90
C GLU A 217 7.95 3.92 -7.62
N PRO A 218 8.61 2.80 -7.30
CA PRO A 218 9.49 2.76 -6.14
C PRO A 218 10.49 3.91 -6.15
N LEU A 219 10.62 4.62 -5.02
CA LEU A 219 11.70 5.59 -4.89
C LEU A 219 13.04 4.84 -5.02
N PRO A 220 14.07 5.46 -5.63
CA PRO A 220 15.44 4.97 -5.59
C PRO A 220 15.83 4.61 -4.16
N ALA A 221 16.57 3.51 -3.98
CA ALA A 221 16.84 2.92 -2.67
C ALA A 221 17.46 3.92 -1.69
N GLU A 222 18.28 4.84 -2.21
CA GLU A 222 18.94 5.93 -1.48
C GLU A 222 17.98 7.00 -0.92
N LEU A 223 16.77 7.14 -1.48
CA LEU A 223 15.75 8.10 -1.04
C LEU A 223 14.70 7.50 -0.11
N ARG A 224 14.61 6.17 -0.01
CA ARG A 224 13.65 5.48 0.85
C ARG A 224 13.84 5.77 2.35
N PRO A 225 15.08 5.85 2.90
CA PRO A 225 15.28 6.24 4.30
C PRO A 225 14.71 7.62 4.60
N LEU A 226 14.88 8.58 3.68
CA LEU A 226 14.33 9.92 3.84
C LEU A 226 12.79 9.93 3.85
N LEU A 227 12.15 9.09 3.04
CA LEU A 227 10.69 8.94 3.07
C LEU A 227 10.20 8.44 4.44
N GLU A 228 10.90 7.45 5.02
CA GLU A 228 10.59 6.96 6.36
C GLU A 228 10.84 8.00 7.46
N GLU A 229 11.91 8.80 7.35
CA GLU A 229 12.16 9.93 8.26
C GLU A 229 11.06 11.00 8.17
N CYS A 230 10.54 11.27 6.98
CA CYS A 230 9.46 12.26 6.78
C CYS A 230 8.10 11.80 7.32
N ARG A 231 7.89 10.48 7.39
CA ARG A 231 6.58 9.86 7.63
C ARG A 231 5.93 10.28 8.96
N PRO A 232 6.62 10.28 10.12
CA PRO A 232 6.02 10.68 11.40
C PRO A 232 5.52 12.13 11.40
N PHE A 233 6.30 13.04 10.80
CA PHE A 233 5.94 14.46 10.71
C PHE A 233 4.70 14.67 9.83
N TYR A 234 4.67 14.04 8.65
CA TYR A 234 3.52 14.10 7.76
C TYR A 234 2.26 13.55 8.42
N LEU A 235 2.32 12.38 9.05
CA LEU A 235 1.18 11.77 9.72
C LEU A 235 0.67 12.61 10.91
N PHE A 236 1.58 13.23 11.66
CA PHE A 236 1.22 14.14 12.77
C PHE A 236 0.42 15.35 12.30
N LEU A 237 0.73 15.92 11.13
CA LEU A 237 0.01 17.07 10.60
C LEU A 237 -1.25 16.64 9.83
N LYS A 238 -1.18 15.54 9.05
CA LYS A 238 -2.31 14.99 8.27
C LYS A 238 -3.54 14.73 9.13
N ARG A 239 -3.38 14.23 10.37
CA ARG A 239 -4.51 14.02 11.30
C ARG A 239 -5.28 15.29 11.69
N HIS A 240 -4.69 16.46 11.50
CA HIS A 240 -5.30 17.76 11.80
C HIS A 240 -5.84 18.45 10.54
N ALA A 241 -5.70 17.82 9.37
CA ALA A 241 -6.12 18.40 8.11
C ALA A 241 -7.64 18.46 7.98
N ILE A 242 -8.18 19.63 7.65
CA ILE A 242 -9.61 19.83 7.45
C ILE A 242 -10.10 19.07 6.22
N ALA A 243 -11.35 18.62 6.27
CA ALA A 243 -12.04 18.05 5.12
C ALA A 243 -12.62 19.17 4.24
N PRO A 244 -12.75 18.96 2.92
CA PRO A 244 -13.51 19.86 2.06
C PRO A 244 -14.95 20.02 2.57
N GLU A 245 -15.52 21.22 2.46
CA GLU A 245 -16.94 21.42 2.73
C GLU A 245 -17.78 20.74 1.63
N PRO A 246 -18.86 20.03 2.00
CA PRO A 246 -19.77 19.45 1.01
C PRO A 246 -20.32 20.54 0.10
N LEU A 247 -20.12 20.39 -1.22
CA LEU A 247 -20.67 21.31 -2.19
C LEU A 247 -22.21 21.25 -2.16
N PRO A 248 -22.91 22.38 -2.27
CA PRO A 248 -24.37 22.37 -2.45
C PRO A 248 -24.71 21.59 -3.73
N ILE A 249 -25.65 20.65 -3.63
CA ILE A 249 -26.05 19.75 -4.71
C ILE A 249 -26.52 20.59 -5.92
N ARG A 250 -25.74 20.60 -7.00
CA ARG A 250 -26.16 21.05 -8.33
C ARG A 250 -26.63 19.84 -9.12
N GLU A 251 -27.87 19.84 -9.59
CA GLU A 251 -28.41 18.79 -10.48
C GLU A 251 -27.70 18.83 -11.85
N VAL A 252 -27.10 17.71 -12.30
CA VAL A 252 -26.55 17.56 -13.67
C VAL A 252 -26.73 16.12 -14.23
N PRO A 253 -27.06 15.92 -15.53
CA PRO A 253 -27.39 14.62 -16.18
C PRO A 253 -26.16 13.82 -16.71
N PRO A 254 -26.33 12.62 -17.32
CA PRO A 254 -25.28 11.58 -17.34
C PRO A 254 -24.49 11.36 -18.66
N THR A 255 -23.32 10.70 -18.48
CA THR A 255 -22.51 9.78 -19.35
C THR A 255 -21.22 10.23 -20.10
N ALA A 256 -20.06 9.70 -19.65
CA ALA A 256 -19.05 8.77 -20.26
C ALA A 256 -18.44 8.98 -21.70
N PRO A 257 -17.41 8.21 -22.16
CA PRO A 257 -16.06 7.84 -21.62
C PRO A 257 -14.88 7.77 -22.68
N GLY A 258 -13.62 7.52 -22.24
CA GLY A 258 -12.48 6.93 -23.03
C GLY A 258 -11.30 7.89 -23.35
N ALA A 259 -10.00 7.52 -23.49
CA ALA A 259 -9.25 6.27 -23.54
C ALA A 259 -7.72 6.54 -23.35
N CYS A 260 -6.93 5.48 -23.17
CA CYS A 260 -5.48 5.45 -22.83
C CYS A 260 -4.70 4.59 -23.84
N ALA A 261 -3.38 4.80 -24.04
CA ALA A 261 -2.41 3.88 -24.68
C ALA A 261 -0.96 4.27 -24.30
N GLU A 262 -0.17 3.42 -23.62
CA GLU A 262 0.89 2.46 -24.10
C GLU A 262 2.17 3.15 -24.70
N ALA A 263 3.45 2.76 -24.49
CA ALA A 263 4.10 1.44 -24.37
C ALA A 263 5.56 1.44 -23.80
N LYS A 264 5.92 0.31 -23.13
CA LYS A 264 7.14 -0.57 -23.10
C LYS A 264 8.60 -0.06 -23.27
N ALA A 265 9.51 -0.62 -22.46
CA ALA A 265 10.90 -1.00 -22.84
C ALA A 265 11.50 -2.12 -21.94
N ALA A 266 12.60 -2.72 -22.39
CA ALA A 266 13.10 -4.07 -22.08
C ALA A 266 14.24 -4.19 -21.01
N LYS A 267 14.49 -5.45 -20.60
CA LYS A 267 15.40 -6.01 -19.55
C LYS A 267 16.90 -5.89 -19.91
N ARG A 268 17.87 -5.82 -18.96
CA ARG A 268 18.62 -6.90 -18.22
C ARG A 268 19.96 -6.27 -17.69
N PRO A 269 20.84 -6.93 -16.89
CA PRO A 269 20.68 -7.60 -15.60
C PRO A 269 21.79 -7.30 -14.53
N ARG A 270 21.39 -7.41 -13.25
CA ARG A 270 22.03 -7.99 -12.04
C ARG A 270 23.57 -8.11 -11.89
N THR A 271 24.03 -7.75 -10.67
CA THR A 271 24.74 -8.57 -9.64
C THR A 271 24.93 -7.72 -8.38
N ALA A 272 25.02 -8.16 -7.12
CA ALA A 272 24.39 -9.18 -6.26
C ALA A 272 24.83 -8.79 -4.80
N PRO A 273 24.01 -8.99 -3.76
CA PRO A 273 24.35 -8.66 -2.36
C PRO A 273 24.90 -9.87 -1.57
N CYS A 274 25.72 -9.59 -0.54
CA CYS A 274 26.37 -10.58 0.33
C CYS A 274 25.45 -11.18 1.40
N GLU A 275 25.83 -12.37 1.83
CA GLU A 275 25.08 -13.48 2.41
C GLU A 275 24.90 -13.43 3.94
N GLY A 276 23.97 -14.27 4.44
CA GLY A 276 24.13 -14.80 5.80
C GLY A 276 22.90 -15.21 6.64
N SER A 277 21.85 -15.85 6.11
CA SER A 277 21.00 -16.80 6.87
C SER A 277 19.99 -17.49 5.94
N SER A 278 20.15 -18.80 5.73
CA SER A 278 19.24 -19.62 4.93
C SER A 278 18.01 -20.01 5.75
N MET A 279 16.92 -19.23 5.63
CA MET A 279 15.60 -19.72 6.04
C MET A 279 15.06 -20.63 4.93
N GLY A 280 15.33 -21.91 5.06
CA GLY A 280 14.66 -22.96 4.32
C GLY A 280 13.17 -22.98 4.68
N ALA A 281 12.30 -22.61 3.74
CA ALA A 281 10.84 -22.71 3.90
C ALA A 281 10.21 -22.95 2.52
N THR A 282 9.12 -23.72 2.43
CA THR A 282 8.35 -23.90 1.17
C THR A 282 7.83 -22.60 0.56
N HIS A 283 7.84 -21.52 1.35
CA HIS A 283 7.46 -20.17 0.96
C HIS A 283 8.67 -19.27 0.65
N THR A 284 9.86 -19.81 0.43
CA THR A 284 11.02 -19.02 -0.03
C THR A 284 10.77 -18.45 -1.43
N TYR A 285 10.90 -17.13 -1.56
CA TYR A 285 10.86 -16.40 -2.83
C TYR A 285 12.12 -15.55 -2.99
N ARG A 286 12.41 -15.20 -4.24
CA ARG A 286 13.36 -14.12 -4.53
C ARG A 286 12.71 -12.79 -4.16
N GLN A 287 13.33 -12.03 -3.26
CA GLN A 287 12.85 -10.69 -2.92
C GLN A 287 12.73 -9.84 -4.19
N ASP A 288 11.57 -9.24 -4.38
CA ASP A 288 11.29 -8.34 -5.49
C ASP A 288 11.05 -6.93 -4.93
N PRO A 289 11.88 -5.93 -5.27
CA PRO A 289 11.79 -4.58 -4.69
C PRO A 289 10.50 -3.85 -5.11
N ARG A 290 9.78 -4.34 -6.12
CA ARG A 290 8.45 -3.81 -6.47
C ARG A 290 7.44 -4.05 -5.36
N ASN A 291 7.63 -5.10 -4.55
CA ASN A 291 6.73 -5.43 -3.46
C ASN A 291 6.71 -4.39 -2.33
N ASP A 292 7.72 -3.53 -2.22
CA ASP A 292 7.77 -2.48 -1.20
C ASP A 292 6.72 -1.38 -1.45
N ASP A 293 6.31 -1.21 -2.71
CA ASP A 293 5.47 -0.10 -3.18
C ASP A 293 4.15 -0.52 -3.82
N ILE A 294 3.75 -1.80 -3.65
CA ILE A 294 2.45 -2.28 -4.14
C ILE A 294 1.27 -1.52 -3.52
N LEU A 295 0.19 -1.46 -4.28
CA LEU A 295 -1.14 -1.10 -3.80
C LEU A 295 -1.85 -2.35 -3.28
N VAL A 296 -2.44 -2.24 -2.10
CA VAL A 296 -3.28 -3.25 -1.46
C VAL A 296 -4.73 -2.79 -1.60
N GLY A 297 -5.59 -3.67 -2.09
CA GLY A 297 -7.02 -3.41 -2.16
C GLY A 297 -7.66 -3.68 -0.80
N ILE A 298 -8.38 -2.72 -0.24
CA ILE A 298 -9.14 -2.89 1.01
C ILE A 298 -10.59 -2.47 0.77
N ARG A 299 -11.54 -3.38 1.00
CA ARG A 299 -12.95 -3.04 1.17
C ARG A 299 -13.26 -2.92 2.65
N ASP A 300 -13.65 -1.73 3.08
CA ASP A 300 -14.15 -1.47 4.43
C ASP A 300 -15.58 -2.02 4.56
N GLY A 301 -15.80 -2.87 5.55
CA GLY A 301 -17.10 -3.47 5.84
C GLY A 301 -18.15 -2.49 6.39
N VAL A 302 -17.75 -1.38 7.01
CA VAL A 302 -18.67 -0.39 7.59
C VAL A 302 -19.17 0.59 6.53
N THR A 303 -18.26 1.11 5.71
CA THR A 303 -18.58 2.11 4.68
C THR A 303 -18.89 1.48 3.33
N GLY A 304 -18.46 0.24 3.09
CA GLY A 304 -18.55 -0.42 1.79
C GLY A 304 -17.54 0.09 0.76
N ALA A 305 -16.74 1.09 1.10
CA ALA A 305 -15.75 1.70 0.20
C ALA A 305 -14.63 0.71 -0.12
N PHE A 306 -14.15 0.74 -1.37
CA PHE A 306 -12.98 -0.02 -1.80
C PHE A 306 -11.86 0.93 -2.19
N ASP A 307 -10.77 0.87 -1.43
CA ASP A 307 -9.61 1.73 -1.62
C ASP A 307 -8.39 0.92 -2.05
N LEU A 308 -7.59 1.52 -2.93
CA LEU A 308 -6.26 1.02 -3.30
C LEU A 308 -5.23 1.81 -2.51
N LEU A 309 -4.70 1.20 -1.46
CA LEU A 309 -3.82 1.84 -0.50
C LEU A 309 -2.38 1.37 -0.72
N TRP A 310 -1.43 2.29 -0.67
CA TRP A 310 -0.02 1.91 -0.67
C TRP A 310 0.29 1.01 0.53
N ARG A 311 1.10 -0.04 0.32
CA ARG A 311 1.34 -1.14 1.28
C ARG A 311 1.57 -0.69 2.74
N PRO A 312 2.41 0.32 3.05
CA PRO A 312 2.61 0.78 4.43
C PRO A 312 1.42 1.54 5.04
N GLU A 313 0.50 2.05 4.22
CA GLU A 313 -0.73 2.70 4.63
C GLU A 313 -1.93 1.75 4.70
N ALA A 314 -1.82 0.58 4.07
CA ALA A 314 -2.83 -0.48 4.10
C ALA A 314 -2.95 -1.08 5.52
N LYS A 315 -3.95 -0.61 6.27
CA LYS A 315 -4.16 -0.95 7.68
C LYS A 315 -5.59 -1.41 7.92
N VAL A 316 -5.75 -2.31 8.88
CA VAL A 316 -7.05 -2.69 9.46
C VAL A 316 -7.13 -2.21 10.91
N SER A 317 -8.34 -2.08 11.44
CA SER A 317 -8.55 -1.72 12.84
C SER A 317 -8.03 -2.82 13.78
N VAL A 318 -7.51 -2.43 14.95
CA VAL A 318 -7.20 -3.38 16.04
C VAL A 318 -8.45 -4.09 16.59
N LEU A 319 -9.64 -3.57 16.26
CA LEU A 319 -10.92 -4.19 16.59
C LEU A 319 -11.47 -5.08 15.47
N ASP A 320 -10.73 -5.26 14.37
CA ASP A 320 -11.14 -6.19 13.32
C ASP A 320 -11.13 -7.63 13.84
N SER A 321 -12.17 -8.41 13.52
CA SER A 321 -12.36 -9.77 14.03
C SER A 321 -11.21 -10.72 13.68
N GLY A 322 -10.53 -10.49 12.55
CA GLY A 322 -9.36 -11.27 12.16
C GLY A 322 -8.19 -11.04 13.11
N PHE A 323 -7.99 -9.80 13.57
CA PHE A 323 -6.95 -9.46 14.53
C PHE A 323 -7.30 -9.95 15.94
N VAL A 324 -8.53 -9.72 16.41
CA VAL A 324 -8.93 -10.05 17.78
C VAL A 324 -9.00 -11.56 18.02
N LEU A 325 -9.49 -12.34 17.04
CA LEU A 325 -9.91 -13.74 17.28
C LEU A 325 -9.48 -14.72 16.19
N GLY A 326 -8.83 -14.26 15.10
CA GLY A 326 -8.63 -15.09 13.92
C GLY A 326 -9.94 -15.44 13.17
N ASP A 327 -11.01 -14.67 13.39
CA ASP A 327 -12.34 -14.90 12.84
C ASP A 327 -12.43 -14.39 11.40
N GLY A 328 -12.11 -15.27 10.46
CA GLY A 328 -12.12 -15.02 9.03
C GLY A 328 -11.60 -16.19 8.19
N VAL A 329 -11.78 -16.08 6.87
CA VAL A 329 -11.30 -17.01 5.85
C VAL A 329 -10.36 -16.32 4.89
N TRP A 330 -9.50 -17.07 4.22
CA TRP A 330 -8.61 -16.51 3.21
C TRP A 330 -8.29 -17.51 2.09
N GLU A 331 -7.80 -16.98 0.98
CA GLU A 331 -7.31 -17.74 -0.15
C GLU A 331 -5.95 -17.23 -0.62
N GLY A 332 -5.13 -18.17 -1.08
CA GLY A 332 -3.90 -17.90 -1.82
C GLY A 332 -4.12 -18.27 -3.28
N ILE A 333 -4.13 -17.29 -4.17
CA ILE A 333 -4.44 -17.44 -5.60
C ILE A 333 -3.20 -17.07 -6.41
N ARG A 334 -2.91 -17.86 -7.46
CA ARG A 334 -1.82 -17.54 -8.40
C ARG A 334 -2.39 -16.70 -9.54
N LEU A 335 -1.80 -15.55 -9.79
CA LEU A 335 -2.00 -14.80 -11.02
C LEU A 335 -0.86 -15.14 -11.97
N HIS A 336 -1.22 -15.62 -13.15
CA HIS A 336 -0.30 -16.08 -14.17
C HIS A 336 -0.70 -15.47 -15.51
N ARG A 337 0.15 -14.59 -16.06
CA ARG A 337 -0.12 -13.81 -17.28
C ARG A 337 -1.48 -13.12 -17.22
N GLY A 338 -1.74 -12.46 -16.09
CA GLY A 338 -2.95 -11.66 -15.90
C GLY A 338 -4.23 -12.47 -15.68
N VAL A 339 -4.13 -13.79 -15.49
CA VAL A 339 -5.27 -14.70 -15.25
C VAL A 339 -5.14 -15.38 -13.88
N LEU A 340 -6.24 -15.39 -13.12
CA LEU A 340 -6.33 -16.12 -11.85
C LEU A 340 -6.43 -17.63 -12.13
N LEU A 341 -5.34 -18.36 -11.87
CA LEU A 341 -5.33 -19.80 -12.06
C LEU A 341 -6.34 -20.46 -11.11
N PHE A 342 -7.25 -21.24 -11.68
CA PHE A 342 -8.33 -21.91 -10.94
C PHE A 342 -9.16 -20.93 -10.09
N GLY A 343 -9.30 -19.68 -10.52
CA GLY A 343 -9.96 -18.61 -9.76
C GLY A 343 -11.33 -19.00 -9.23
N GLU A 344 -12.18 -19.60 -10.07
CA GLU A 344 -13.51 -20.08 -9.68
C GLU A 344 -13.45 -21.05 -8.48
N LYS A 345 -12.58 -22.07 -8.54
CA LYS A 345 -12.40 -23.03 -7.45
C LYS A 345 -11.93 -22.38 -6.14
N HIS A 346 -11.02 -21.42 -6.24
CA HIS A 346 -10.54 -20.67 -5.07
C HIS A 346 -11.68 -19.85 -4.44
N LEU A 347 -12.44 -19.14 -5.26
CA LEU A 347 -13.58 -18.36 -4.77
C LEU A 347 -14.69 -19.26 -4.23
N ASP A 348 -14.97 -20.41 -4.85
CA ASP A 348 -15.92 -21.38 -4.33
C ASP A 348 -15.57 -21.82 -2.91
N ARG A 349 -14.32 -22.20 -2.68
CA ARG A 349 -13.84 -22.63 -1.36
C ARG A 349 -13.84 -21.50 -0.33
N LEU A 350 -13.52 -20.27 -0.74
CA LEU A 350 -13.61 -19.09 0.13
C LEU A 350 -15.04 -18.87 0.63
N TYR A 351 -16.02 -18.93 -0.28
CA TYR A 351 -17.44 -18.73 0.07
C TYR A 351 -18.03 -19.93 0.83
N GLU A 352 -17.58 -21.15 0.55
CA GLU A 352 -17.90 -22.32 1.37
C GLU A 352 -17.44 -22.13 2.81
N GLY A 353 -16.20 -21.66 3.01
CA GLY A 353 -15.67 -21.36 4.33
C GLY A 353 -16.42 -20.24 5.05
N ALA A 354 -16.78 -19.17 4.35
CA ALA A 354 -17.59 -18.08 4.92
C ALA A 354 -18.98 -18.59 5.36
N LYS A 355 -19.61 -19.44 4.53
CA LYS A 355 -20.88 -20.10 4.85
C LYS A 355 -20.75 -21.00 6.07
N ALA A 356 -19.67 -21.78 6.19
CA ALA A 356 -19.41 -22.63 7.36
C ALA A 356 -19.22 -21.80 8.65
N LEU A 357 -18.58 -20.62 8.55
CA LEU A 357 -18.45 -19.66 9.64
C LEU A 357 -19.68 -18.76 9.84
N ASN A 358 -20.77 -19.01 9.11
CA ASN A 358 -22.04 -18.31 9.18
C ASN A 358 -21.92 -16.79 9.01
N PHE A 359 -21.29 -16.33 7.92
CA PHE A 359 -21.39 -14.93 7.47
C PHE A 359 -21.40 -14.81 5.94
N ASP A 360 -22.05 -13.75 5.46
CA ASP A 360 -22.06 -13.34 4.06
C ASP A 360 -20.98 -12.27 3.84
N LEU A 361 -20.26 -12.34 2.72
CA LEU A 361 -19.24 -11.37 2.32
C LEU A 361 -19.80 -9.98 2.01
N GLY A 362 -21.11 -9.86 1.78
CA GLY A 362 -21.78 -8.64 1.34
C GLY A 362 -21.60 -8.34 -0.15
N ILE A 363 -20.85 -9.19 -0.88
CA ILE A 363 -20.61 -9.10 -2.32
C ILE A 363 -20.59 -10.48 -2.96
N GLY A 364 -20.95 -10.56 -4.25
CA GLY A 364 -20.92 -11.81 -5.02
C GLY A 364 -19.51 -12.19 -5.51
N LYS A 365 -19.32 -13.46 -5.89
CA LYS A 365 -18.02 -13.97 -6.40
C LYS A 365 -17.45 -13.15 -7.55
N ARG A 366 -18.31 -12.72 -8.48
CA ARG A 366 -17.92 -11.88 -9.63
C ARG A 366 -17.47 -10.48 -9.20
N ASP A 367 -18.08 -9.91 -8.18
CA ASP A 367 -17.64 -8.62 -7.62
C ASP A 367 -16.29 -8.75 -6.94
N LEU A 368 -16.11 -9.79 -6.12
CA LEU A 368 -14.83 -10.06 -5.47
C LEU A 368 -13.71 -10.28 -6.50
N GLU A 369 -13.99 -11.03 -7.56
CA GLU A 369 -13.06 -11.20 -8.68
C GLU A 369 -12.67 -9.87 -9.33
N ARG A 370 -13.65 -8.98 -9.59
CA ARG A 370 -13.37 -7.64 -10.11
C ARG A 370 -12.45 -6.84 -9.18
N LEU A 371 -12.66 -6.91 -7.86
CA LEU A 371 -11.78 -6.23 -6.89
C LEU A 371 -10.35 -6.81 -6.91
N ILE A 372 -10.22 -8.13 -7.07
CA ILE A 372 -8.92 -8.80 -7.20
C ILE A 372 -8.18 -8.30 -8.44
N TYR A 373 -8.84 -8.30 -9.60
CA TYR A 373 -8.23 -7.78 -10.82
C TYR A 373 -7.96 -6.29 -10.76
N ALA A 374 -8.86 -5.47 -10.22
CA ALA A 374 -8.62 -4.04 -10.04
C ALA A 374 -7.36 -3.77 -9.21
N THR A 375 -7.13 -4.57 -8.16
CA THR A 375 -5.90 -4.49 -7.35
C THR A 375 -4.67 -4.90 -8.17
N CYS A 376 -4.74 -5.99 -8.93
CA CYS A 376 -3.61 -6.46 -9.75
C CYS A 376 -3.28 -5.47 -10.89
N ASP A 377 -4.29 -4.95 -11.56
CA ASP A 377 -4.18 -4.01 -12.67
C ASP A 377 -3.60 -2.67 -12.22
N ALA A 378 -4.00 -2.18 -11.04
CA ALA A 378 -3.41 -0.99 -10.43
C ALA A 378 -1.90 -1.15 -10.19
N ASN A 379 -1.46 -2.37 -9.86
CA ASN A 379 -0.06 -2.75 -9.67
C ASN A 379 0.68 -3.14 -10.97
N GLY A 380 -0.01 -3.17 -12.12
CA GLY A 380 0.58 -3.56 -13.40
C GLY A 380 0.87 -5.04 -13.57
N MET A 381 0.30 -5.89 -12.70
CA MET A 381 0.51 -7.33 -12.69
C MET A 381 -0.31 -7.99 -13.80
N THR A 382 0.22 -7.98 -15.01
CA THR A 382 -0.52 -8.37 -16.23
C THR A 382 0.19 -9.46 -17.02
N GLU A 383 1.53 -9.51 -17.00
CA GLU A 383 2.33 -10.41 -17.83
C GLU A 383 3.09 -11.46 -17.02
N GLU A 384 3.22 -11.25 -15.70
CA GLU A 384 3.99 -12.10 -14.83
C GLU A 384 3.33 -13.46 -14.60
N ASP A 385 4.14 -14.51 -14.59
CA ASP A 385 3.76 -15.89 -14.26
C ASP A 385 3.86 -16.20 -12.74
N HIS A 386 4.26 -15.19 -11.96
CA HIS A 386 4.68 -15.37 -10.57
C HIS A 386 4.11 -14.41 -9.55
N VAL A 387 2.90 -13.92 -9.77
CA VAL A 387 2.20 -13.11 -8.78
C VAL A 387 1.37 -14.01 -7.87
N HIS A 388 1.59 -13.89 -6.56
CA HIS A 388 0.81 -14.58 -5.54
C HIS A 388 -0.09 -13.56 -4.84
N ILE A 389 -1.39 -13.84 -4.86
CA ILE A 389 -2.42 -12.98 -4.28
C ILE A 389 -2.92 -13.65 -3.01
N ARG A 390 -2.95 -12.88 -1.92
CA ARG A 390 -3.66 -13.26 -0.71
C ARG A 390 -4.94 -12.45 -0.60
N VAL A 391 -6.07 -13.15 -0.61
CA VAL A 391 -7.41 -12.59 -0.39
C VAL A 391 -7.84 -12.97 1.02
N MET A 392 -7.98 -12.00 1.91
CA MET A 392 -8.34 -12.20 3.31
C MET A 392 -9.71 -11.57 3.56
N VAL A 393 -10.60 -12.32 4.21
CA VAL A 393 -11.93 -11.87 4.56
C VAL A 393 -12.15 -12.13 6.04
N THR A 394 -12.41 -11.08 6.80
CA THR A 394 -12.73 -11.18 8.23
C THR A 394 -14.20 -10.89 8.45
N ARG A 395 -14.78 -11.36 9.55
CA ARG A 395 -16.17 -10.99 9.91
C ARG A 395 -16.35 -9.47 10.06
N GLY A 396 -15.27 -8.71 10.21
CA GLY A 396 -15.26 -7.25 10.12
C GLY A 396 -14.99 -6.58 11.45
N LEU A 397 -15.29 -5.28 11.51
CA LEU A 397 -15.05 -4.43 12.68
C LEU A 397 -15.92 -4.87 13.87
N LYS A 398 -15.33 -4.94 15.07
CA LYS A 398 -16.07 -5.17 16.31
C LYS A 398 -16.31 -3.85 17.06
N SER A 399 -17.46 -3.72 17.70
CA SER A 399 -17.77 -2.61 18.62
C SER A 399 -17.00 -2.71 19.95
N THR A 400 -16.58 -3.92 20.31
CA THR A 400 -15.77 -4.25 21.50
C THR A 400 -15.04 -5.57 21.23
N PRO A 401 -13.82 -5.82 21.76
CA PRO A 401 -13.05 -7.04 21.50
C PRO A 401 -13.71 -8.28 22.14
N TYR A 402 -14.78 -8.78 21.51
CA TYR A 402 -15.64 -9.84 22.03
C TYR A 402 -15.99 -10.87 20.95
N GLN A 403 -16.07 -12.14 21.36
CA GLN A 403 -16.22 -13.28 20.45
C GLN A 403 -17.58 -13.40 19.78
N ASN A 404 -18.63 -12.83 20.36
CA ASN A 404 -19.97 -12.98 19.81
C ASN A 404 -20.09 -12.23 18.46
N PRO A 405 -20.61 -12.87 17.39
CA PRO A 405 -20.89 -12.20 16.11
C PRO A 405 -21.80 -10.96 16.24
N LYS A 406 -22.65 -10.88 17.27
CA LYS A 406 -23.48 -9.68 17.54
C LYS A 406 -22.69 -8.40 17.81
N ALA A 407 -21.41 -8.51 18.16
CA ALA A 407 -20.53 -7.35 18.32
C ALA A 407 -19.95 -6.83 17.00
N THR A 408 -20.21 -7.50 15.86
CA THR A 408 -19.77 -7.05 14.54
C THR A 408 -20.58 -5.82 14.09
N VAL A 409 -19.87 -4.86 13.49
CA VAL A 409 -20.40 -3.62 12.93
C VAL A 409 -20.21 -3.66 11.41
N GLY A 410 -21.31 -3.59 10.67
CA GLY A 410 -21.29 -3.60 9.19
C GLY A 410 -21.04 -4.98 8.59
N ASP A 411 -20.58 -4.98 7.34
CA ASP A 411 -20.20 -6.14 6.55
C ASP A 411 -18.78 -6.64 6.90
N PRO A 412 -18.35 -7.79 6.36
CA PRO A 412 -16.96 -8.23 6.35
C PRO A 412 -15.95 -7.23 5.76
N THR A 413 -14.75 -7.20 6.35
CA THR A 413 -13.57 -6.54 5.78
C THR A 413 -12.93 -7.46 4.75
N ILE A 414 -12.58 -6.93 3.56
CA ILE A 414 -11.87 -7.69 2.52
C ILE A 414 -10.53 -7.02 2.23
N VAL A 415 -9.46 -7.80 2.25
CA VAL A 415 -8.10 -7.33 1.97
C VAL A 415 -7.46 -8.17 0.87
N ILE A 416 -6.93 -7.51 -0.16
CA ILE A 416 -6.32 -8.14 -1.34
C ILE A 416 -4.87 -7.66 -1.43
N VAL A 417 -3.93 -8.57 -1.18
CA VAL A 417 -2.49 -8.30 -1.22
C VAL A 417 -1.87 -9.10 -2.36
N PRO A 418 -1.54 -8.46 -3.50
CA PRO A 418 -0.83 -9.12 -4.58
C PRO A 418 0.68 -8.86 -4.48
N GLU A 419 1.51 -9.89 -4.61
CA GLU A 419 2.97 -9.77 -4.52
C GLU A 419 3.67 -10.52 -5.65
N TYR A 420 4.73 -9.94 -6.20
CA TYR A 420 5.68 -10.62 -7.09
C TYR A 420 6.48 -11.63 -6.29
N LYS A 421 6.19 -12.92 -6.51
CA LYS A 421 6.59 -14.03 -5.68
C LYS A 421 7.09 -15.19 -6.54
N GLN A 422 8.26 -14.97 -7.15
CA GLN A 422 8.97 -16.03 -7.86
C GLN A 422 9.54 -17.04 -6.85
N ALA A 423 8.99 -18.25 -6.87
CA ALA A 423 9.50 -19.36 -6.07
C ALA A 423 10.96 -19.64 -6.45
N ASN A 424 11.78 -19.96 -5.45
CA ASN A 424 13.18 -20.33 -5.64
C ASN A 424 13.46 -21.70 -4.99
N PRO A 425 12.75 -22.78 -5.38
CA PRO A 425 13.02 -24.10 -4.84
C PRO A 425 14.44 -24.52 -5.25
N THR A 426 15.17 -25.12 -4.32
CA THR A 426 16.47 -25.74 -4.58
C THR A 426 16.29 -26.95 -5.50
N ASP A 427 17.22 -27.16 -6.43
CA ASP A 427 17.20 -28.35 -7.30
C ASP A 427 17.33 -29.67 -6.51
N GLN A 428 17.83 -29.59 -5.28
CA GLN A 428 17.99 -30.72 -4.35
C GLN A 428 16.71 -31.05 -3.55
N GLY A 429 15.62 -30.30 -3.74
CA GLY A 429 14.39 -30.47 -2.96
C GLY A 429 14.52 -30.00 -1.51
N ILE A 430 13.44 -30.19 -0.76
CA ILE A 430 13.32 -29.74 0.63
C ILE A 430 13.48 -30.89 1.62
N TRP A 431 13.87 -30.54 2.84
CA TRP A 431 13.93 -31.42 4.00
C TRP A 431 12.71 -31.21 4.89
N LEU A 432 12.01 -32.29 5.22
CA LEU A 432 10.93 -32.30 6.21
C LEU A 432 11.36 -32.81 7.59
N PHE A 433 10.76 -32.24 8.63
CA PHE A 433 10.83 -32.74 10.00
C PHE A 433 9.44 -33.13 10.50
N THR A 434 9.29 -34.35 11.01
CA THR A 434 8.03 -34.81 11.59
C THR A 434 7.83 -34.17 12.96
N CYS A 435 6.85 -33.26 13.06
CA CYS A 435 6.56 -32.57 14.30
C CYS A 435 5.64 -33.39 15.22
N HIS A 436 5.70 -33.12 16.53
CA HIS A 436 4.76 -33.73 17.48
C HIS A 436 3.37 -33.08 17.42
N VAL A 437 3.26 -31.86 16.86
CA VAL A 437 1.99 -31.17 16.67
C VAL A 437 1.12 -31.98 15.70
N ARG A 438 -0.02 -32.47 16.20
CA ARG A 438 -0.98 -33.23 15.38
C ARG A 438 -1.94 -32.30 14.68
N ARG A 439 -2.45 -32.74 13.53
CA ARG A 439 -3.60 -32.09 12.89
C ARG A 439 -4.86 -32.35 13.70
N SER A 440 -5.65 -31.29 13.88
CA SER A 440 -6.93 -31.34 14.57
C SER A 440 -7.93 -32.20 13.82
N SER A 441 -8.79 -32.89 14.56
CA SER A 441 -10.01 -33.51 14.05
C SER A 441 -11.11 -32.46 13.82
N LEU A 442 -12.13 -32.85 13.05
CA LEU A 442 -13.25 -31.98 12.63
C LEU A 442 -14.03 -31.36 13.80
N ASP A 443 -14.07 -32.05 14.95
CA ASP A 443 -14.76 -31.63 16.17
C ASP A 443 -13.99 -30.60 17.01
N VAL A 444 -12.69 -30.40 16.75
CA VAL A 444 -11.86 -29.43 17.46
C VAL A 444 -11.67 -28.16 16.63
N GLN A 445 -11.13 -28.32 15.42
CA GLN A 445 -10.97 -27.24 14.46
C GLN A 445 -10.93 -27.88 13.09
N ASP A 446 -11.94 -27.61 12.26
CA ASP A 446 -12.03 -28.20 10.94
C ASP A 446 -10.79 -27.85 10.08
N PRO A 447 -9.92 -28.83 9.76
CA PRO A 447 -8.73 -28.62 8.97
C PRO A 447 -9.02 -28.36 7.49
N MET A 448 -10.25 -28.59 7.03
CA MET A 448 -10.71 -28.35 5.66
C MET A 448 -11.04 -26.87 5.42
N LEU A 449 -11.23 -26.08 6.49
CA LEU A 449 -11.47 -24.64 6.38
C LEU A 449 -10.16 -23.86 6.32
N ASN A 450 -9.99 -23.02 5.29
CA ASN A 450 -8.84 -22.12 5.20
C ASN A 450 -9.05 -20.83 6.01
N THR A 451 -8.98 -20.95 7.33
CA THR A 451 -9.23 -19.85 8.28
C THR A 451 -7.97 -19.06 8.61
N HIS A 452 -8.13 -17.86 9.22
CA HIS A 452 -7.02 -17.08 9.78
C HIS A 452 -6.41 -17.70 11.04
N SER A 453 -7.11 -18.61 11.72
CA SER A 453 -6.64 -19.31 12.93
C SER A 453 -5.61 -20.41 12.61
N LYS A 454 -4.36 -20.00 12.38
CA LYS A 454 -3.25 -20.86 11.93
C LYS A 454 -2.27 -21.32 13.01
N HIS A 455 -2.58 -21.14 14.29
CA HIS A 455 -1.65 -21.47 15.39
C HIS A 455 -1.11 -22.91 15.32
N ASN A 456 -1.96 -23.91 15.03
CA ASN A 456 -1.54 -25.31 14.88
C ASN A 456 -0.44 -25.48 13.80
N CYS A 457 -0.60 -24.84 12.65
CA CYS A 457 0.39 -24.86 11.56
C CYS A 457 1.66 -24.09 11.93
N ILE A 458 1.53 -22.95 12.61
CA ILE A 458 2.66 -22.13 13.05
C ILE A 458 3.50 -22.88 14.09
N ALA A 459 2.87 -23.54 15.07
CA ALA A 459 3.56 -24.34 16.08
C ALA A 459 4.36 -25.50 15.46
N ALA A 460 3.81 -26.16 14.44
CA ALA A 460 4.51 -27.18 13.68
C ALA A 460 5.73 -26.60 12.93
N CYS A 461 5.54 -25.46 12.25
CA CYS A 461 6.61 -24.76 11.53
C CYS A 461 7.77 -24.36 12.46
N ILE A 462 7.46 -23.83 13.66
CA ILE A 462 8.48 -23.46 14.65
C ILE A 462 9.35 -24.67 14.98
N GLN A 463 8.78 -25.86 15.23
CA GLN A 463 9.56 -27.05 15.53
C GLN A 463 10.46 -27.50 14.37
N ALA A 464 9.96 -27.44 13.14
CA ALA A 464 10.76 -27.77 11.97
C ALA A 464 11.94 -26.81 11.81
N ASN A 465 11.72 -25.51 12.00
CA ASN A 465 12.76 -24.49 11.93
C ASN A 465 13.86 -24.73 12.97
N GLU A 466 13.50 -25.03 14.22
CA GLU A 466 14.47 -25.34 15.29
C GLU A 466 15.29 -26.61 14.99
N CYS A 467 14.75 -27.52 14.17
CA CYS A 467 15.46 -28.72 13.70
C CYS A 467 16.25 -28.48 12.40
N GLY A 468 16.23 -27.25 11.86
CA GLY A 468 16.89 -26.90 10.60
C GLY A 468 16.23 -27.49 9.34
N ALA A 469 14.98 -27.95 9.45
CA ALA A 469 14.21 -28.46 8.31
C ALA A 469 13.41 -27.33 7.63
N ASP A 470 13.08 -27.52 6.35
CA ASP A 470 12.37 -26.52 5.56
C ASP A 470 10.86 -26.48 5.84
N GLU A 471 10.28 -27.57 6.33
CA GLU A 471 8.85 -27.69 6.53
C GLU A 471 8.53 -28.83 7.51
N ALA A 472 7.42 -28.71 8.23
CA ALA A 472 6.97 -29.73 9.17
C ALA A 472 6.07 -30.75 8.48
N LEU A 473 6.39 -32.05 8.62
CA LEU A 473 5.47 -33.14 8.33
C LEU A 473 4.57 -33.39 9.53
N MET A 474 3.26 -33.22 9.35
CA MET A 474 2.26 -33.35 10.42
C MET A 474 1.52 -34.68 10.28
N LEU A 475 1.26 -35.32 11.43
CA LEU A 475 0.48 -36.55 11.50
C LEU A 475 -0.95 -36.28 12.00
N ASP A 476 -1.84 -37.21 11.72
CA ASP A 476 -3.18 -37.25 12.29
C ASP A 476 -3.15 -37.76 13.76
N PRO A 477 -4.28 -37.73 14.49
CA PRO A 477 -4.37 -38.24 15.85
C PRO A 477 -4.09 -39.75 16.00
N HIS A 478 -4.13 -40.51 14.92
CA HIS A 478 -3.87 -41.95 14.89
C HIS A 478 -2.41 -42.28 14.54
N GLY A 479 -1.59 -41.26 14.24
CA GLY A 479 -0.18 -41.40 13.90
C GLY A 479 0.10 -41.68 12.42
N PHE A 480 -0.90 -41.57 11.55
CA PHE A 480 -0.69 -41.63 10.10
C PHE A 480 -0.34 -40.25 9.53
N VAL A 481 0.31 -40.22 8.38
CA VAL A 481 0.70 -38.99 7.71
C VAL A 481 -0.53 -38.21 7.26
N ALA A 482 -0.60 -36.91 7.57
CA ALA A 482 -1.75 -36.06 7.23
C ALA A 482 -1.43 -35.02 6.15
N THR A 483 -0.50 -34.11 6.43
CA THR A 483 -0.14 -32.97 5.56
C THR A 483 1.15 -32.32 6.08
N CYS A 484 1.64 -31.27 5.41
CA CYS A 484 2.60 -30.35 6.01
C CYS A 484 1.92 -29.10 6.58
N ASN A 485 2.66 -28.27 7.33
CA ASN A 485 2.12 -27.05 7.95
C ASN A 485 1.60 -26.02 6.95
N SER A 486 2.08 -25.99 5.70
CA SER A 486 1.63 -25.01 4.70
C SER A 486 1.33 -25.57 3.30
N VAL A 487 1.55 -26.87 3.08
CA VAL A 487 1.42 -27.57 1.79
C VAL A 487 0.87 -29.00 2.01
N ASN A 488 0.30 -29.62 0.97
CA ASN A 488 -0.07 -31.04 1.02
C ASN A 488 1.15 -31.91 0.72
N PHE A 489 1.13 -33.18 1.16
CA PHE A 489 2.26 -34.12 1.04
C PHE A 489 1.88 -35.40 0.27
N PHE A 490 2.84 -35.96 -0.47
CA PHE A 490 2.68 -37.16 -1.27
C PHE A 490 3.95 -38.01 -1.25
N ILE A 491 3.78 -39.31 -1.46
CA ILE A 491 4.89 -40.25 -1.74
C ILE A 491 4.63 -41.03 -3.02
N VAL A 492 5.70 -41.45 -3.68
CA VAL A 492 5.69 -42.44 -4.75
C VAL A 492 6.23 -43.74 -4.19
N ARG A 493 5.46 -44.82 -4.30
CA ARG A 493 5.85 -46.12 -3.79
C ARG A 493 5.24 -47.23 -4.62
N LYS A 494 6.05 -48.22 -5.00
CA LYS A 494 5.58 -49.37 -5.83
C LYS A 494 4.94 -48.91 -7.15
N GLY A 495 5.49 -47.85 -7.76
CA GLY A 495 4.97 -47.27 -9.00
C GLY A 495 3.63 -46.55 -8.87
N GLN A 496 3.15 -46.29 -7.66
CA GLN A 496 1.88 -45.61 -7.38
C GLN A 496 2.14 -44.28 -6.66
N VAL A 497 1.28 -43.29 -6.90
CA VAL A 497 1.26 -42.04 -6.11
C VAL A 497 0.32 -42.24 -4.94
N TRP A 498 0.84 -42.14 -3.72
CA TRP A 498 0.06 -42.22 -2.50
C TRP A 498 -0.12 -40.83 -1.90
N ALA A 499 -1.36 -40.52 -1.55
CA ALA A 499 -1.75 -39.28 -0.90
C ALA A 499 -2.45 -39.58 0.43
N PRO A 500 -2.21 -38.80 1.49
CA PRO A 500 -2.98 -38.91 2.72
C PRO A 500 -4.48 -38.75 2.43
N THR A 501 -5.30 -39.39 3.26
CA THR A 501 -6.76 -39.20 3.20
C THR A 501 -7.13 -37.73 3.43
N GLY A 502 -8.24 -37.29 2.84
CA GLY A 502 -8.70 -35.89 2.95
C GLY A 502 -9.19 -35.46 4.34
N LYS A 503 -9.05 -36.31 5.38
CA LYS A 503 -9.71 -36.14 6.69
C LYS A 503 -9.07 -35.08 7.60
N TYR A 504 -7.75 -34.91 7.52
CA TYR A 504 -6.98 -34.09 8.48
C TYR A 504 -6.20 -32.94 7.81
N GLN A 505 -6.66 -32.48 6.64
CA GLN A 505 -5.95 -31.51 5.82
C GLN A 505 -6.90 -30.62 5.02
N LEU A 506 -6.38 -29.48 4.56
CA LEU A 506 -7.07 -28.64 3.60
C LEU A 506 -7.19 -29.38 2.26
N HIS A 507 -8.36 -29.32 1.63
CA HIS A 507 -8.58 -29.85 0.29
C HIS A 507 -7.95 -28.91 -0.74
N GLY A 508 -6.63 -29.02 -0.90
CA GLY A 508 -5.84 -28.18 -1.78
C GLY A 508 -6.24 -28.33 -3.26
N ILE A 509 -6.48 -27.20 -3.95
CA ILE A 509 -6.77 -27.18 -5.39
C ILE A 509 -5.57 -27.72 -6.18
N THR A 510 -4.34 -27.39 -5.78
CA THR A 510 -3.12 -27.96 -6.37
C THR A 510 -3.03 -29.47 -6.14
N ARG A 511 -3.40 -29.97 -4.95
CA ARG A 511 -3.48 -31.41 -4.66
C ARG A 511 -4.46 -32.10 -5.59
N GLU A 512 -5.67 -31.55 -5.73
CA GLU A 512 -6.71 -32.10 -6.61
C GLU A 512 -6.23 -32.17 -8.06
N ASN A 513 -5.68 -31.07 -8.58
CA ASN A 513 -5.14 -31.00 -9.94
C ASN A 513 -3.95 -31.95 -10.15
N CYS A 514 -3.07 -32.11 -9.16
CA CYS A 514 -1.96 -33.06 -9.23
C CYS A 514 -2.48 -34.50 -9.35
N MET A 515 -3.44 -34.90 -8.52
CA MET A 515 -4.03 -36.24 -8.59
C MET A 515 -4.79 -36.48 -9.90
N LYS A 516 -5.51 -35.46 -10.40
CA LYS A 516 -6.16 -35.50 -11.72
C LYS A 516 -5.14 -35.77 -12.83
N LEU A 517 -4.11 -34.93 -12.93
CA LEU A 517 -3.07 -35.05 -13.96
C LEU A 517 -2.30 -36.37 -13.87
N ALA A 518 -2.04 -36.87 -12.66
CA ALA A 518 -1.43 -38.17 -12.47
C ALA A 518 -2.30 -39.29 -13.08
N ARG A 519 -3.59 -39.33 -12.75
CA ARG A 519 -4.55 -40.31 -13.30
C ARG A 519 -4.66 -40.21 -14.83
N GLU A 520 -4.80 -38.99 -15.37
CA GLU A 520 -4.86 -38.74 -16.82
C GLU A 520 -3.58 -39.18 -17.55
N SER A 521 -2.43 -39.14 -16.87
CA SER A 521 -1.14 -39.60 -17.41
C SER A 521 -0.89 -41.11 -17.30
N GLY A 522 -1.91 -41.87 -16.87
CA GLY A 522 -1.88 -43.33 -16.70
C GLY A 522 -1.30 -43.82 -15.36
N LEU A 523 -1.10 -42.95 -14.39
CA LEU A 523 -0.57 -43.33 -13.07
C LEU A 523 -1.69 -43.73 -12.12
N THR A 524 -1.42 -44.72 -11.28
CA THR A 524 -2.34 -45.10 -10.19
C THR A 524 -2.14 -44.14 -9.02
N VAL A 525 -3.22 -43.45 -8.62
CA VAL A 525 -3.26 -42.57 -7.45
C VAL A 525 -4.12 -43.21 -6.37
N VAL A 526 -3.56 -43.43 -5.18
CA VAL A 526 -4.23 -44.05 -4.05
C VAL A 526 -4.29 -43.08 -2.88
N GLU A 527 -5.50 -42.75 -2.45
CA GLU A 527 -5.73 -42.02 -1.20
C GLU A 527 -5.86 -43.04 -0.07
N ARG A 528 -4.93 -43.03 0.89
CA ARG A 528 -4.89 -44.02 1.98
C ARG A 528 -4.16 -43.48 3.20
N ASP A 529 -4.37 -44.14 4.32
CA ASP A 529 -3.56 -43.95 5.50
C ASP A 529 -2.24 -44.73 5.31
N PHE A 530 -1.12 -44.09 5.63
CA PHE A 530 0.22 -44.68 5.58
C PHE A 530 1.12 -44.11 6.68
N THR A 531 2.08 -44.94 7.10
CA THR A 531 2.94 -44.68 8.25
C THR A 531 4.23 -43.95 7.85
N LEU A 532 4.94 -43.41 8.84
CA LEU A 532 6.30 -42.86 8.62
C LEU A 532 7.27 -43.90 8.07
N THR A 533 7.16 -45.18 8.47
CA THR A 533 7.97 -46.27 7.90
C THR A 533 7.77 -46.38 6.38
N GLU A 534 6.55 -46.13 5.90
CA GLU A 534 6.26 -46.14 4.47
C GLU A 534 6.74 -44.88 3.76
N VAL A 535 6.76 -43.73 4.46
CA VAL A 535 7.42 -42.52 3.96
C VAL A 535 8.91 -42.73 3.79
N TYR A 536 9.60 -43.23 4.82
CA TYR A 536 11.05 -43.44 4.78
C TYR A 536 11.49 -44.49 3.75
N SER A 537 10.58 -45.36 3.32
CA SER A 537 10.82 -46.39 2.30
C SER A 537 10.20 -46.04 0.94
N ALA A 538 9.81 -44.78 0.73
CA ALA A 538 9.28 -44.32 -0.55
C ALA A 538 10.39 -44.17 -1.61
N ASP A 539 10.01 -44.38 -2.87
CA ASP A 539 10.87 -44.21 -4.04
C ASP A 539 11.08 -42.71 -4.33
N GLU A 540 10.03 -41.90 -4.16
CA GLU A 540 10.05 -40.45 -4.29
C GLU A 540 9.09 -39.81 -3.26
N SER A 541 9.26 -38.53 -2.96
CA SER A 541 8.26 -37.76 -2.22
C SER A 541 8.23 -36.30 -2.66
N PHE A 542 7.09 -35.64 -2.49
CA PHE A 542 6.92 -34.25 -2.88
C PHE A 542 5.78 -33.58 -2.11
N VAL A 543 5.79 -32.25 -2.12
CA VAL A 543 4.72 -31.42 -1.57
C VAL A 543 4.05 -30.58 -2.65
N THR A 544 2.81 -30.14 -2.40
CA THR A 544 2.04 -29.30 -3.32
C THR A 544 1.41 -28.08 -2.65
N GLY A 545 1.46 -26.92 -3.31
CA GLY A 545 0.76 -25.71 -2.88
C GLY A 545 0.69 -24.65 -3.98
N THR A 546 -0.24 -23.69 -3.85
CA THR A 546 -0.49 -22.67 -4.90
C THR A 546 0.72 -21.80 -5.22
N PHE A 547 1.58 -21.56 -4.22
CA PHE A 547 2.73 -20.67 -4.35
C PHE A 547 3.87 -21.25 -5.19
N ALA A 548 4.26 -22.51 -4.94
CA ALA A 548 5.40 -23.16 -5.60
C ALA A 548 5.00 -24.30 -6.55
N GLY A 549 3.72 -24.65 -6.64
CA GLY A 549 3.23 -25.77 -7.43
C GLY A 549 3.56 -27.10 -6.77
N MET A 550 4.60 -27.77 -7.27
CA MET A 550 5.07 -29.05 -6.74
C MET A 550 6.57 -28.97 -6.42
N ILE A 551 6.97 -29.29 -5.18
CA ILE A 551 8.36 -29.25 -4.73
C ILE A 551 8.79 -30.67 -4.32
N PRO A 552 9.92 -31.20 -4.82
CA PRO A 552 10.42 -32.50 -4.40
C PRO A 552 10.90 -32.45 -2.95
N VAL A 553 10.70 -33.56 -2.23
CA VAL A 553 11.18 -33.77 -0.87
C VAL A 553 12.27 -34.83 -0.94
N SER A 554 13.50 -34.43 -0.60
CA SER A 554 14.68 -35.29 -0.68
C SER A 554 15.03 -35.96 0.63
N LYS A 555 14.54 -35.42 1.76
CA LYS A 555 14.89 -35.89 3.10
C LYS A 555 13.72 -35.74 4.06
N VAL A 556 13.51 -36.73 4.94
CA VAL A 556 12.56 -36.69 6.06
C VAL A 556 13.24 -37.22 7.31
N ASP A 557 13.23 -36.46 8.41
CA ASP A 557 13.78 -36.88 9.73
C ASP A 557 15.20 -37.45 9.67
N GLY A 558 16.09 -36.80 8.91
CA GLY A 558 17.46 -37.28 8.75
C GLY A 558 17.67 -38.31 7.64
N ARG A 559 16.59 -38.92 7.12
CA ARG A 559 16.64 -40.02 6.15
C ARG A 559 16.42 -39.51 4.74
N MET A 560 17.30 -39.93 3.84
CA MET A 560 17.16 -39.65 2.41
C MET A 560 15.99 -40.43 1.83
N ILE A 561 15.17 -39.77 1.01
CA ILE A 561 14.09 -40.41 0.26
C ILE A 561 14.61 -40.71 -1.15
N GLY A 562 14.41 -41.94 -1.63
CA GLY A 562 14.99 -42.40 -2.89
C GLY A 562 16.50 -42.18 -2.95
N ASN A 563 16.96 -41.42 -3.93
CA ASN A 563 18.36 -41.02 -4.11
C ASN A 563 18.66 -39.57 -3.67
N GLY A 564 17.72 -38.93 -2.96
CA GLY A 564 17.86 -37.54 -2.51
C GLY A 564 17.69 -36.48 -3.61
N LEU A 565 17.23 -36.87 -4.80
CA LEU A 565 16.96 -35.97 -5.92
C LEU A 565 15.47 -36.02 -6.31
N CYS A 566 15.05 -35.09 -7.17
CA CYS A 566 13.72 -35.14 -7.78
C CYS A 566 13.61 -36.40 -8.65
N GLY A 567 12.68 -37.28 -8.29
CA GLY A 567 12.47 -38.52 -9.02
C GLY A 567 11.71 -38.32 -10.35
N PRO A 568 11.77 -39.31 -11.25
CA PRO A 568 11.22 -39.22 -12.61
C PRO A 568 9.70 -38.99 -12.63
N LEU A 569 8.95 -39.57 -11.70
CA LEU A 569 7.50 -39.43 -11.67
C LEU A 569 7.10 -38.04 -11.18
N THR A 570 7.75 -37.55 -10.12
CA THR A 570 7.60 -36.17 -9.62
C THR A 570 7.94 -35.15 -10.70
N LEU A 571 9.04 -35.35 -11.44
CA LEU A 571 9.43 -34.47 -12.54
C LEU A 571 8.42 -34.50 -13.69
N LYS A 572 7.87 -35.67 -14.03
CA LYS A 572 6.79 -35.81 -15.02
C LYS A 572 5.58 -34.99 -14.60
N LEU A 573 5.14 -35.11 -13.34
CA LEU A 573 3.99 -34.37 -12.82
C LEU A 573 4.24 -32.87 -12.76
N GLN A 574 5.45 -32.41 -12.40
CA GLN A 574 5.82 -31.00 -12.47
C GLN A 574 5.65 -30.41 -13.87
N LYS A 575 6.10 -31.13 -14.90
CA LYS A 575 5.95 -30.71 -16.31
C LYS A 575 4.48 -30.65 -16.73
N LEU A 576 3.70 -31.67 -16.37
CA LEU A 576 2.26 -31.71 -16.65
C LEU A 576 1.53 -30.57 -15.95
N TYR A 577 1.83 -30.30 -14.68
CA TYR A 577 1.20 -29.22 -13.93
C TYR A 577 1.55 -27.85 -14.50
N ARG A 578 2.80 -27.63 -14.91
CA ARG A 578 3.20 -26.36 -15.57
C ARG A 578 2.43 -26.15 -16.87
N ALA A 579 2.37 -27.17 -17.73
CA ALA A 579 1.60 -27.10 -18.98
C ALA A 579 0.10 -26.88 -18.72
N TYR A 580 -0.44 -27.46 -17.65
CA TYR A 580 -1.82 -27.24 -17.25
C TYR A 580 -2.06 -25.80 -16.77
N CYS A 581 -1.16 -25.22 -15.97
CA CYS A 581 -1.23 -23.80 -15.62
C CYS A 581 -1.18 -22.89 -16.87
N ASP A 582 -0.36 -23.23 -17.86
CA ASP A 582 -0.28 -22.50 -19.12
C ASP A 582 -1.60 -22.59 -19.92
N GLN A 583 -2.22 -23.77 -19.93
CA GLN A 583 -3.53 -24.00 -20.56
C GLN A 583 -4.66 -23.26 -19.82
N GLU A 584 -4.64 -23.23 -18.50
CA GLU A 584 -5.65 -22.50 -17.73
C GLU A 584 -5.51 -20.99 -17.96
N ALA A 585 -4.28 -20.48 -18.01
CA ALA A 585 -4.04 -19.07 -18.30
C ALA A 585 -4.49 -18.66 -19.71
N SER A 586 -4.46 -19.58 -20.70
CA SER A 586 -4.90 -19.27 -22.06
C SER A 586 -6.43 -19.10 -22.18
N LYS A 587 -7.20 -19.49 -21.16
CA LYS A 587 -8.65 -19.25 -21.10
C LYS A 587 -9.00 -17.77 -20.90
N GLY A 588 -8.04 -16.93 -20.49
CA GLY A 588 -8.27 -15.52 -20.21
C GLY A 588 -8.95 -15.28 -18.86
N ARG A 589 -9.28 -14.01 -18.58
CA ARG A 589 -10.00 -13.60 -17.37
C ARG A 589 -11.45 -14.07 -17.46
N PHE A 590 -12.00 -14.61 -16.36
CA PHE A 590 -13.43 -14.95 -16.30
C PHE A 590 -14.32 -13.71 -16.46
N ALA A 591 -13.91 -12.58 -15.91
CA ALA A 591 -14.56 -11.28 -16.08
C ALA A 591 -14.07 -10.61 -17.38
N GLY A 592 -14.56 -11.09 -18.52
CA GLY A 592 -14.21 -10.60 -19.86
C GLY A 592 -15.12 -11.11 -20.98
N GLY A 593 -16.39 -11.38 -20.66
CA GLY A 593 -17.48 -11.53 -21.64
C GLY A 593 -18.30 -10.25 -21.74
#